data_AF-A0A7W1FMK2-F1
#
_entry.id   AF-A0A7W1FMK2-F1
#
_cell.length_a   1.000
_cell.length_b   1.000
_cell.length_c   1.000
_cell.angle_alpha   90.00
_cell.angle_beta   90.00
_cell.angle_gamma   90.00
#
_symmetry.space_group_name_H-M   'P 1'
#
loop_
_entity.id
_entity.type
_entity.pdbx_description
1 polymer ?
#
loop_
_entity_poly.entity_id
_entity_poly.type
_entity_poly.pdbx_seq_one_letter_code
_entity_poly.pdbx_strand_id
1 'polypeptide(L)'
;MNRTTRRAPVTRATRRVPRRGGSTGGGGKGNNTWMWWVGGIGLSLIISLVIGLSNKSSDDKQVRKEMIEVIQTFSDYSENSQYYTQLIDRFHKEAFEAAYSMSGRRTSAKLDEKAYLIQISSRMAAKASSDGKASVAETLTIFNQFIRTQ
;
A
#
# COMPACT_ATOMS: atom_id res chain seq x y z
N MET A 1 -63.73 40.63 42.33
CA MET A 1 -64.17 39.82 41.17
C MET A 1 -62.98 39.07 40.59
N ASN A 2 -63.11 37.73 40.55
CA ASN A 2 -62.61 36.76 39.55
C ASN A 2 -61.15 36.80 39.08
N ARG A 3 -60.42 35.70 38.91
CA ARG A 3 -60.66 34.26 39.13
C ARG A 3 -59.28 33.60 39.18
N THR A 4 -59.18 32.65 40.09
CA THR A 4 -58.12 31.68 40.33
C THR A 4 -57.83 30.84 39.08
N THR A 5 -56.55 30.67 38.72
CA THR A 5 -56.11 29.49 37.99
C THR A 5 -54.79 28.98 38.59
N ARG A 6 -54.93 28.01 39.49
CA ARG A 6 -53.86 27.10 39.93
C ARG A 6 -53.40 26.26 38.75
N ARG A 7 -52.08 26.11 38.53
CA ARG A 7 -51.48 24.84 38.05
C ARG A 7 -50.11 24.61 38.69
N ALA A 8 -49.86 23.32 38.91
CA ALA A 8 -49.00 22.69 39.91
C ALA A 8 -47.50 22.62 39.55
N PRO A 9 -46.62 22.32 40.53
CA PRO A 9 -45.19 22.12 40.31
C PRO A 9 -44.88 20.79 39.61
N VAL A 10 -44.07 20.84 38.56
CA VAL A 10 -43.53 19.64 37.89
C VAL A 10 -42.14 19.33 38.45
N THR A 11 -42.09 18.42 39.40
CA THR A 11 -40.89 17.66 39.78
C THR A 11 -40.52 16.73 38.62
N ARG A 12 -39.33 16.89 38.02
CA ARG A 12 -38.80 15.92 37.06
C ARG A 12 -37.39 15.47 37.44
N ALA A 13 -37.39 14.29 38.07
CA ALA A 13 -36.34 13.30 38.24
C ALA A 13 -34.98 13.58 37.57
N THR A 14 -33.95 13.72 38.40
CA THR A 14 -32.55 13.50 38.07
C THR A 14 -32.36 12.04 37.59
N ARG A 15 -32.36 11.87 36.27
CA ARG A 15 -32.11 10.58 35.62
C ARG A 15 -30.64 10.21 35.80
N ARG A 16 -30.41 9.12 36.54
CA ARG A 16 -29.10 8.46 36.68
C ARG A 16 -28.46 8.25 35.31
N VAL A 17 -27.22 8.70 35.15
CA VAL A 17 -26.36 8.38 34.01
C VAL A 17 -25.99 6.90 34.11
N PRO A 18 -26.32 6.04 33.13
CA PRO A 18 -25.75 4.70 33.09
C PRO A 18 -24.25 4.80 32.76
N ARG A 19 -23.40 4.32 33.67
CA ARG A 19 -22.05 3.83 33.36
C ARG A 19 -22.20 2.66 32.37
N ARG A 20 -22.14 2.95 31.08
CA ARG A 20 -21.92 1.97 30.02
C ARG A 20 -20.40 1.83 29.92
N GLY A 21 -19.83 0.74 30.42
CA GLY A 21 -19.53 -0.42 29.58
C GLY A 21 -18.51 0.03 28.53
N GLY A 22 -17.20 -0.04 28.79
CA GLY A 22 -16.52 -1.30 29.10
C GLY A 22 -16.18 -1.96 27.78
N SER A 23 -14.92 -1.74 27.38
CA SER A 23 -14.06 -2.63 26.59
C SER A 23 -14.48 -3.00 25.17
N THR A 24 -13.65 -2.52 24.25
CA THR A 24 -13.03 -3.33 23.19
C THR A 24 -13.93 -3.65 22.01
N GLY A 25 -14.01 -2.65 21.12
CA GLY A 25 -13.90 -2.96 19.71
C GLY A 25 -12.56 -3.65 19.42
N GLY A 26 -12.56 -4.49 18.39
CA GLY A 26 -11.34 -5.00 17.80
C GLY A 26 -11.33 -6.52 17.73
N GLY A 27 -11.18 -7.02 16.51
CA GLY A 27 -10.73 -8.38 16.27
C GLY A 27 -11.79 -9.30 15.70
N GLY A 28 -12.48 -8.86 14.64
CA GLY A 28 -12.88 -9.81 13.61
C GLY A 28 -11.61 -10.53 13.14
N LYS A 29 -11.38 -11.73 13.68
CA LYS A 29 -10.41 -12.71 13.19
C LYS A 29 -10.90 -13.21 11.83
N GLY A 30 -10.77 -12.34 10.83
CA GLY A 30 -10.62 -12.77 9.45
C GLY A 30 -9.28 -13.49 9.37
N ASN A 31 -9.37 -14.79 9.19
CA ASN A 31 -8.32 -15.76 8.98
C ASN A 31 -7.79 -15.67 7.54
N ASN A 32 -7.03 -14.62 7.23
CA ASN A 32 -6.27 -14.49 5.98
C ASN A 32 -4.84 -15.07 6.08
N THR A 33 -4.58 -15.96 7.04
CA THR A 33 -3.33 -16.75 7.14
C THR A 33 -3.10 -17.66 5.93
N TRP A 34 -4.15 -17.98 5.17
CA TRP A 34 -4.02 -18.79 3.95
C TRP A 34 -3.42 -18.03 2.76
N MET A 35 -3.49 -16.69 2.76
CA MET A 35 -2.92 -15.84 1.70
C MET A 35 -1.41 -15.57 1.88
N TRP A 36 -0.86 -15.79 3.07
CA TRP A 36 0.57 -15.60 3.36
C TRP A 36 1.47 -16.71 2.81
N TRP A 37 0.92 -17.91 2.55
CA TRP A 37 1.74 -19.07 2.17
C TRP A 37 1.96 -19.24 0.67
N VAL A 38 1.03 -18.78 -0.18
CA VAL A 38 1.15 -18.93 -1.65
C VAL A 38 2.01 -17.81 -2.27
N GLY A 39 2.15 -16.65 -1.60
CA GLY A 39 2.97 -15.53 -2.08
C GLY A 39 4.46 -15.63 -1.78
N GLY A 40 4.89 -16.47 -0.82
CA GLY A 40 6.27 -16.46 -0.32
C GLY A 40 7.33 -16.99 -1.31
N ILE A 41 6.96 -17.93 -2.18
CA ILE A 41 7.92 -18.58 -3.09
C ILE A 41 8.26 -17.65 -4.27
N GLY A 42 7.28 -16.93 -4.82
CA GLY A 42 7.53 -15.95 -5.88
C GLY A 42 8.32 -14.74 -5.39
N LEU A 43 8.05 -14.30 -4.17
CA LEU A 43 8.66 -13.12 -3.56
C LEU A 43 10.15 -13.29 -3.20
N SER A 44 10.58 -14.51 -2.86
CA SER A 44 12.00 -14.82 -2.60
C SER A 44 12.87 -14.75 -3.86
N LEU A 45 12.32 -15.12 -5.02
CA LEU A 45 13.04 -15.03 -6.31
C LEU A 45 13.24 -13.56 -6.73
N ILE A 46 12.26 -12.70 -6.40
CA ILE A 46 12.33 -11.26 -6.64
C ILE A 46 13.52 -10.63 -5.90
N ILE A 47 13.78 -11.01 -4.63
CA ILE A 47 14.93 -10.52 -3.86
C ILE A 47 16.26 -10.92 -4.52
N SER A 48 16.34 -12.14 -5.06
CA SER A 48 17.57 -12.64 -5.71
C SER A 48 17.84 -11.92 -7.03
N LEU A 49 16.79 -11.52 -7.76
CA LEU A 49 16.91 -10.72 -8.99
C LEU A 49 17.39 -9.29 -8.67
N VAL A 50 16.83 -8.69 -7.61
CA VAL A 50 17.19 -7.34 -7.12
C VAL A 50 18.66 -7.29 -6.69
N ILE A 51 19.16 -8.25 -5.91
CA ILE A 51 20.59 -8.30 -5.53
C ILE A 51 21.54 -8.42 -6.76
N GLY A 52 21.06 -8.97 -7.89
CA GLY A 52 21.81 -9.09 -9.14
C GLY A 52 22.08 -7.77 -9.87
N LEU A 53 21.31 -6.72 -9.58
CA LEU A 53 21.39 -5.40 -10.25
C LEU A 53 22.58 -4.55 -9.78
N SER A 54 23.17 -4.85 -8.63
CA SER A 54 24.27 -4.07 -8.04
C SER A 54 25.58 -4.06 -8.87
N ASN A 55 25.69 -4.91 -9.91
CA ASN A 55 26.96 -5.12 -10.65
C ASN A 55 26.97 -4.68 -12.12
N LYS A 56 25.85 -4.29 -12.74
CA LYS A 56 25.82 -3.84 -14.14
C LYS A 56 25.00 -2.56 -14.24
N SER A 57 25.62 -1.51 -14.79
CA SER A 57 24.98 -0.28 -15.31
C SER A 57 23.48 -0.49 -15.54
N SER A 58 22.66 -0.11 -14.56
CA SER A 58 21.23 -0.43 -14.54
C SER A 58 20.54 0.37 -15.64
N ASP A 59 20.43 -0.23 -16.82
CA ASP A 59 19.80 0.37 -17.98
C ASP A 59 18.30 0.54 -17.68
N ASP A 60 17.76 1.74 -17.88
CA ASP A 60 16.36 2.13 -17.60
C ASP A 60 15.37 1.07 -18.11
N LYS A 61 15.58 0.62 -19.36
CA LYS A 61 14.77 -0.42 -20.01
C LYS A 61 14.85 -1.77 -19.32
N GLN A 62 16.02 -2.13 -18.81
CA GLN A 62 16.22 -3.38 -18.09
C GLN A 62 15.47 -3.35 -16.76
N VAL A 63 15.60 -2.27 -16.00
CA VAL A 63 14.88 -2.08 -14.73
C VAL A 63 13.37 -2.06 -14.94
N ARG A 64 12.88 -1.47 -16.02
CA ARG A 64 11.47 -1.55 -16.42
C ARG A 64 11.03 -2.99 -16.66
N LYS A 65 11.81 -3.74 -17.45
CA LYS A 65 11.48 -5.13 -17.81
C LYS A 65 11.42 -6.00 -16.57
N GLU A 66 12.39 -5.86 -15.67
CA GLU A 66 12.44 -6.60 -14.42
C GLU A 66 11.27 -6.24 -13.51
N MET A 67 10.87 -4.96 -13.44
CA MET A 67 9.66 -4.57 -12.71
C MET A 67 8.39 -5.27 -13.27
N ILE A 68 8.29 -5.41 -14.59
CA ILE A 68 7.18 -6.16 -15.21
C ILE A 68 7.25 -7.64 -14.80
N GLU A 69 8.43 -8.25 -14.81
CA GLU A 69 8.63 -9.65 -14.37
C GLU A 69 8.25 -9.83 -12.89
N VAL A 70 8.54 -8.86 -12.02
CA VAL A 70 8.10 -8.85 -10.63
C VAL A 70 6.57 -8.82 -10.53
N ILE A 71 5.92 -7.90 -11.24
CA ILE A 71 4.46 -7.77 -11.19
C ILE A 71 3.74 -8.97 -11.82
N GLN A 72 4.36 -9.65 -12.78
CA GLN A 72 3.83 -10.90 -13.35
C GLN A 72 3.65 -12.02 -12.30
N THR A 73 4.36 -11.95 -11.18
CA THR A 73 4.22 -12.91 -10.08
C THR A 73 2.99 -12.66 -9.21
N PHE A 74 2.32 -11.51 -9.35
CA PHE A 74 1.14 -11.19 -8.55
C PHE A 74 -0.05 -12.05 -8.98
N SER A 75 -0.82 -12.52 -7.99
CA SER A 75 -1.95 -13.42 -8.23
C SER A 75 -3.05 -12.81 -9.10
N ASP A 76 -3.20 -11.48 -9.08
CA ASP A 76 -4.19 -10.73 -9.86
C ASP A 76 -3.64 -10.18 -11.18
N TYR A 77 -2.41 -10.57 -11.56
CA TYR A 77 -1.76 -10.08 -12.78
C TYR A 77 -2.50 -10.52 -14.04
N SER A 78 -2.94 -11.78 -14.13
CA SER A 78 -3.62 -12.29 -15.34
C SER A 78 -4.84 -11.45 -15.71
N GLU A 79 -5.60 -11.01 -14.71
CA GLU A 79 -6.82 -10.20 -14.86
C GLU A 79 -6.53 -8.70 -15.09
N ASN A 80 -5.40 -8.20 -14.59
CA ASN A 80 -5.06 -6.76 -14.60
C ASN A 80 -3.76 -6.42 -15.34
N SER A 81 -3.23 -7.35 -16.15
CA SER A 81 -1.90 -7.27 -16.78
C SER A 81 -1.68 -5.98 -17.57
N GLN A 82 -2.66 -5.60 -18.39
CA GLN A 82 -2.61 -4.37 -19.18
C GLN A 82 -2.59 -3.13 -18.28
N TYR A 83 -3.38 -3.14 -17.20
CA TYR A 83 -3.44 -2.02 -16.27
C TYR A 83 -2.14 -1.86 -15.49
N TYR A 84 -1.57 -2.96 -14.99
CA TYR A 84 -0.26 -2.97 -14.37
C TYR A 84 0.84 -2.44 -15.29
N THR A 85 0.85 -2.87 -16.54
CA THR A 85 1.84 -2.40 -17.54
C THR A 85 1.70 -0.90 -17.77
N GLN A 86 0.48 -0.38 -17.92
CA GLN A 86 0.23 1.07 -18.05
C GLN A 86 0.70 1.86 -16.83
N LEU A 87 0.50 1.32 -15.63
CA LEU A 87 0.95 1.95 -14.39
C LEU A 87 2.48 1.99 -14.29
N ILE A 88 3.16 0.89 -14.65
CA ILE A 88 4.63 0.87 -14.75
C ILE A 88 5.09 1.91 -15.75
N ASP A 89 4.56 1.91 -16.97
CA ASP A 89 4.98 2.84 -18.03
C ASP A 89 4.83 4.30 -17.63
N ARG A 90 3.79 4.60 -16.86
CA ARG A 90 3.51 5.94 -16.37
C ARG A 90 4.48 6.39 -15.29
N PHE A 91 4.82 5.53 -14.34
CA PHE A 91 5.55 5.93 -13.12
C PHE A 91 7.01 5.48 -13.09
N HIS A 92 7.41 4.57 -13.97
CA HIS A 92 8.75 4.01 -14.03
C HIS A 92 9.82 5.09 -14.17
N LYS A 93 9.72 5.95 -15.19
CA LYS A 93 10.73 6.96 -15.48
C LYS A 93 10.96 7.89 -14.29
N GLU A 94 9.89 8.40 -13.70
CA GLU A 94 9.98 9.33 -12.57
C GLU A 94 10.53 8.65 -11.31
N ALA A 95 10.12 7.41 -11.03
CA ALA A 95 10.64 6.65 -9.90
C ALA A 95 12.11 6.26 -10.11
N PHE A 96 12.49 5.91 -11.34
CA PHE A 96 13.87 5.57 -11.72
C PHE A 96 14.77 6.79 -11.54
N GLU A 97 14.42 7.93 -12.14
CA GLU A 97 15.19 9.17 -12.02
C GLU A 97 15.31 9.63 -10.56
N ALA A 98 14.25 9.51 -9.76
CA ALA A 98 14.27 9.90 -8.35
C ALA A 98 15.11 8.95 -7.47
N ALA A 99 15.22 7.68 -7.84
CA ALA A 99 16.04 6.69 -7.16
C ALA A 99 17.47 6.61 -7.70
N TYR A 100 17.72 7.21 -8.87
CA TYR A 100 19.03 7.22 -9.52
C TYR A 100 19.90 8.34 -8.93
N SER A 101 20.79 7.99 -8.01
CA SER A 101 21.70 8.97 -7.42
C SER A 101 22.92 9.17 -8.32
N MET A 102 23.10 10.40 -8.82
CA MET A 102 24.36 10.84 -9.42
C MET A 102 25.29 11.34 -8.31
N SER A 103 26.08 10.45 -7.70
CA SER A 103 27.05 10.86 -6.69
C SER A 103 28.27 11.55 -7.34
N GLY A 104 28.59 12.75 -6.85
CA GLY A 104 29.56 13.68 -7.46
C GLY A 104 31.02 13.21 -7.54
N ARG A 105 31.70 13.76 -8.55
CA ARG A 105 33.14 13.82 -8.89
C ARG A 105 34.00 12.54 -8.96
N ARG A 106 33.70 11.43 -8.27
CA ARG A 106 34.54 10.20 -8.35
C ARG A 106 33.81 8.86 -8.23
N THR A 107 32.50 8.85 -8.05
CA THR A 107 31.70 7.63 -7.84
C THR A 107 30.75 7.39 -9.00
N SER A 108 30.71 6.16 -9.51
CA SER A 108 29.76 5.74 -10.54
C SER A 108 28.32 5.94 -10.06
N ALA A 109 27.44 6.41 -10.94
CA ALA A 109 26.02 6.54 -10.63
C ALA A 109 25.42 5.17 -10.33
N LYS A 110 24.61 5.10 -9.27
CA LYS A 110 23.98 3.86 -8.81
C LYS A 110 22.50 4.11 -8.57
N LEU A 111 21.70 3.14 -8.99
CA LEU A 111 20.28 3.08 -8.68
C LEU A 111 20.09 2.59 -7.24
N ASP A 112 19.33 3.32 -6.43
CA ASP A 112 18.79 2.80 -5.18
C ASP A 112 17.54 1.99 -5.49
N GLU A 113 17.72 0.68 -5.69
CA GLU A 113 16.65 -0.25 -6.07
C GLU A 113 15.51 -0.27 -5.04
N LYS A 114 15.84 -0.17 -3.75
CA LYS A 114 14.84 -0.16 -2.68
C LYS A 114 14.01 1.12 -2.76
N ALA A 115 14.66 2.27 -2.94
CA ALA A 115 13.97 3.54 -3.13
C ALA A 115 13.10 3.51 -4.41
N TYR A 116 13.62 2.97 -5.50
CA TYR A 116 12.88 2.79 -6.76
C TYR A 116 11.60 1.97 -6.55
N LEU A 117 11.73 0.78 -5.97
CA LEU A 117 10.60 -0.14 -5.74
C LEU A 117 9.55 0.46 -4.80
N ILE A 118 9.97 1.15 -3.73
CA ILE A 118 9.05 1.82 -2.81
C ILE A 118 8.32 2.97 -3.52
N GLN A 119 9.03 3.79 -4.29
CA GLN A 119 8.42 4.92 -4.99
C GLN A 119 7.44 4.48 -6.06
N ILE A 120 7.83 3.54 -6.93
CA ILE A 120 6.97 3.10 -8.03
C ILE A 120 5.72 2.40 -7.47
N SER A 121 5.86 1.47 -6.54
CA SER A 121 4.72 0.75 -5.95
C SER A 121 3.77 1.68 -5.20
N SER A 122 4.29 2.67 -4.46
CA SER A 122 3.46 3.65 -3.75
C SER A 122 2.62 4.50 -4.72
N ARG A 123 3.21 4.93 -5.85
CA ARG A 123 2.51 5.73 -6.86
C ARG A 123 1.48 4.91 -7.62
N MET A 124 1.83 3.68 -7.96
CA MET A 124 0.91 2.73 -8.60
C MET A 124 -0.29 2.43 -7.69
N ALA A 125 -0.06 2.19 -6.39
CA ALA A 125 -1.13 1.93 -5.42
C ALA A 125 -2.06 3.14 -5.25
N ALA A 126 -1.50 4.35 -5.17
CA ALA A 126 -2.28 5.58 -5.10
C ALA A 126 -3.14 5.78 -6.35
N LYS A 127 -2.58 5.52 -7.54
CA LYS A 127 -3.32 5.64 -8.80
C LYS A 127 -4.42 4.58 -8.92
N ALA A 128 -4.10 3.32 -8.60
CA ALA A 128 -5.08 2.23 -8.55
C ALA A 128 -6.24 2.52 -7.61
N SER A 129 -5.96 3.11 -6.44
CA SER A 129 -7.00 3.55 -5.49
C SER A 129 -7.88 4.63 -6.09
N SER A 130 -7.28 5.63 -6.78
CA SER A 130 -8.05 6.71 -7.43
C SER A 130 -8.92 6.23 -8.60
N ASP A 131 -8.50 5.16 -9.28
CA ASP A 131 -9.21 4.57 -10.42
C ASP A 131 -10.25 3.53 -9.99
N GLY A 132 -10.44 3.31 -8.68
CA GLY A 132 -11.40 2.33 -8.14
C GLY A 132 -10.95 0.88 -8.22
N LYS A 133 -9.66 0.63 -8.50
CA LYS A 133 -9.06 -0.71 -8.61
C LYS A 133 -8.51 -1.18 -7.26
N ALA A 134 -9.41 -1.43 -6.31
CA ALA A 134 -9.07 -1.75 -4.91
C ALA A 134 -8.14 -2.97 -4.77
N SER A 135 -8.40 -4.06 -5.50
CA SER A 135 -7.55 -5.27 -5.47
C SER A 135 -6.10 -4.96 -5.84
N VAL A 136 -5.89 -4.24 -6.94
CA VAL A 136 -4.56 -3.86 -7.42
C VAL A 136 -3.86 -2.94 -6.41
N ALA A 137 -4.59 -1.99 -5.83
CA ALA A 137 -4.07 -1.09 -4.80
C ALA A 137 -3.62 -1.84 -3.54
N GLU A 138 -4.41 -2.83 -3.11
CA GLU A 138 -4.09 -3.67 -1.95
C GLU A 138 -2.84 -4.51 -2.20
N THR A 139 -2.77 -5.22 -3.33
CA THR A 139 -1.59 -6.01 -3.74
C THR A 139 -0.32 -5.17 -3.73
N LEU A 140 -0.36 -3.98 -4.34
CA LEU A 140 0.78 -3.06 -4.39
C LEU A 140 1.15 -2.48 -3.01
N THR A 141 0.17 -2.30 -2.12
CA THR A 141 0.42 -1.83 -0.75
C THR A 141 1.11 -2.91 0.08
N ILE A 142 0.67 -4.17 -0.04
CA ILE A 142 1.31 -5.32 0.62
C ILE A 142 2.75 -5.47 0.11
N PHE A 143 2.95 -5.36 -1.20
CA PHE A 143 4.29 -5.39 -1.81
C PHE A 143 5.19 -4.26 -1.27
N ASN A 144 4.67 -3.03 -1.18
CA ASN A 144 5.42 -1.90 -0.62
C ASN A 144 5.81 -2.13 0.85
N GLN A 145 4.88 -2.64 1.66
CA GLN A 145 5.16 -2.97 3.06
C GLN A 145 6.25 -4.03 3.18
N PHE A 146 6.19 -5.07 2.35
CA PHE A 146 7.20 -6.12 2.33
C PHE A 146 8.61 -5.58 2.02
N ILE A 147 8.74 -4.71 1.02
CA ILE A 147 10.03 -4.09 0.66
C ILE A 147 10.59 -3.27 1.83
N ARG A 148 9.73 -2.58 2.60
CA ARG A 148 10.16 -1.77 3.74
C ARG A 148 10.68 -2.60 4.91
N THR A 149 10.20 -3.83 5.06
CA THR A 149 10.59 -4.72 6.17
C THR A 149 11.88 -5.50 5.91
N GLN A 150 12.36 -5.56 4.67
CA GLN A 150 13.69 -6.08 4.31
C GLN A 150 14.74 -5.01 4.59
#